data_AF-A0A076H6K8-F1
#
_entry.id   AF-A0A076H6K8-F1
#
_cell.length_a   1.000
_cell.length_b   1.000
_cell.length_c   1.000
_cell.angle_alpha   90.00
_cell.angle_beta   90.00
_cell.angle_gamma   90.00
#
_symmetry.space_group_name_H-M   'P 1'
#
loop_
_entity.id
_entity.type
_entity.pdbx_description
1 polymer ?
#
loop_
_entity_poly.entity_id
_entity_poly.type
_entity_poly.pdbx_seq_one_letter_code
_entity_poly.pdbx_strand_id
1 'polypeptide(L)' 'MNSTFRGIAYVSVWVVIWGTVASLMDWMLLTGEVYETGTTGQAITFIAYGAATAVLATRFAGRFLATDSSETPDQQ' A
#
# COMPACT_ATOMS: atom_id res chain seq x y z
N MET A 1 -21.88 -2.62 -1.83
CA MET A 1 -20.81 -2.87 -2.83
C MET A 1 -20.34 -4.30 -2.64
N ASN A 2 -20.08 -5.05 -3.72
CA ASN A 2 -19.62 -6.45 -3.60
C ASN A 2 -18.33 -6.51 -2.77
N SER A 3 -18.22 -7.45 -1.83
CA SER A 3 -17.07 -7.57 -0.90
C SER A 3 -15.74 -7.68 -1.65
N THR A 4 -15.73 -8.36 -2.80
CA THR A 4 -14.60 -8.44 -3.74
C THR A 4 -14.17 -7.07 -4.26
N PHE A 5 -15.13 -6.22 -4.65
CA PHE A 5 -14.83 -4.89 -5.19
C PHE A 5 -14.24 -3.97 -4.11
N ARG A 6 -14.70 -4.11 -2.86
CA ARG A 6 -14.11 -3.39 -1.71
C ARG A 6 -12.68 -3.82 -1.45
N GLY A 7 -12.39 -5.12 -1.53
CA GLY A 7 -11.03 -5.65 -1.44
C GLY A 7 -10.11 -5.10 -2.54
N ILE A 8 -10.58 -5.10 -3.79
CA ILE A 8 -9.82 -4.55 -4.92
C ILE A 8 -9.54 -3.06 -4.70
N ALA A 9 -10.56 -2.26 -4.40
CA ALA A 9 -10.41 -0.83 -4.16
C ALA A 9 -9.43 -0.54 -3.00
N TYR A 10 -9.50 -1.33 -1.92
CA TYR A 10 -8.59 -1.22 -0.79
C TYR A 10 -7.14 -1.44 -1.19
N VAL A 11 -6.85 -2.55 -1.89
CA VAL A 11 -5.49 -2.86 -2.35
C VAL A 11 -5.01 -1.81 -3.35
N SER A 12 -5.86 -1.37 -4.28
CA SER A 12 -5.50 -0.34 -5.27
C SER A 12 -5.06 0.97 -4.61
N VAL A 13 -5.75 1.43 -3.56
CA VAL A 13 -5.35 2.65 -2.84
C VAL A 13 -3.96 2.48 -2.22
N TRP A 14 -3.69 1.35 -1.58
CA TRP A 14 -2.37 1.08 -1.00
C TRP A 14 -1.26 0.99 -2.05
N VAL A 15 -1.54 0.42 -3.23
CA VAL A 15 -0.59 0.36 -4.34
C VAL A 15 -0.28 1.77 -4.86
N VAL A 16 -1.28 2.64 -5.01
CA VAL A 16 -1.07 4.03 -5.44
C VAL A 16 -0.23 4.79 -4.40
N ILE A 17 -0.51 4.63 -3.11
CA ILE A 17 0.26 5.25 -2.03
C ILE A 17 1.72 4.78 -2.07
N TRP A 18 1.94 3.47 -2.15
CA TRP A 18 3.29 2.90 -2.25
C TRP A 18 4.03 3.45 -3.48
N GLY A 19 3.43 3.39 -4.66
CA GLY A 19 4.05 3.85 -5.90
C GLY A 19 4.41 5.34 -5.85
N THR A 20 3.50 6.19 -5.33
CA THR A 20 3.72 7.63 -5.22
C THR A 20 4.87 7.95 -4.26
N VAL A 21 4.88 7.34 -3.07
CA VAL A 21 5.91 7.57 -2.05
C VAL A 21 7.26 7.03 -2.51
N ALA A 22 7.29 5.84 -3.11
CA ALA A 22 8.51 5.24 -3.60
C ALA A 22 9.12 6.03 -4.77
N SER A 23 8.30 6.50 -5.72
CA SER A 23 8.79 7.39 -6.79
C SER A 23 9.30 8.73 -6.27
N LEU A 24 8.66 9.31 -5.25
CA LEU A 24 9.14 10.55 -4.63
C LEU A 24 10.49 10.36 -3.93
N MET A 25 10.66 9.25 -3.22
CA MET A 25 11.89 8.90 -2.52
C MET A 25 13.03 8.55 -3.48
N ASP A 26 12.71 7.81 -4.54
CA ASP A 26 13.66 7.53 -5.63
C ASP A 26 14.15 8.83 -6.26
N TRP A 27 13.24 9.76 -6.58
CA TRP A 27 13.61 11.06 -7.11
C TRP A 27 14.48 11.89 -6.15
N MET A 28 14.15 11.89 -4.86
CA MET A 28 14.93 12.61 -3.85
C MET A 28 16.34 12.02 -3.69
N LEU A 29 16.47 10.69 -3.67
CA LEU A 29 17.76 10.01 -3.52
C LEU A 29 18.66 10.15 -4.76
N LEU A 30 18.07 10.12 -5.95
CA LEU A 30 18.77 10.42 -7.20
C LEU A 30 19.23 11.88 -7.26
N THR A 31 18.38 12.82 -6.85
CA THR A 31 18.70 14.26 -6.83
C THR A 31 19.75 14.61 -5.77
N GLY A 32 19.82 13.84 -4.68
CA GLY A 32 20.81 14.01 -3.62
C GLY A 32 22.18 13.37 -3.88
N GLU A 33 22.43 12.81 -5.08
CA GLU A 33 23.62 11.99 -5.41
C GLU A 33 23.92 10.88 -4.38
N VAL A 34 22.89 10.39 -3.67
CA VAL A 34 23.09 9.35 -2.65
C VAL A 34 23.39 8.00 -3.32
N TYR A 35 22.83 7.77 -4.51
CA TYR A 35 23.13 6.64 -5.38
C TYR A 35 22.94 7.01 -6.87
N GLU A 36 23.75 6.46 -7.78
CA GLU A 36 23.57 6.63 -9.24
C GLU A 36 22.33 5.86 -9.76
N THR A 37 21.81 6.33 -10.91
CA THR A 37 20.68 5.71 -11.62
C THR A 37 21.02 4.27 -12.01
N GLY A 38 20.17 3.30 -11.64
CA GLY A 38 20.37 1.88 -11.96
C GLY A 38 21.20 1.08 -10.95
N THR A 39 21.48 1.64 -9.77
CA THR A 39 22.20 0.94 -8.70
C THR A 39 21.28 0.13 -7.81
N THR A 40 21.84 -0.83 -7.06
CA THR A 40 21.13 -1.64 -6.06
C THR A 40 20.41 -0.78 -5.00
N GLY A 41 20.85 0.46 -4.76
CA GLY A 41 20.23 1.39 -3.80
C GLY A 41 18.77 1.74 -4.15
N GLN A 42 18.47 1.91 -5.44
CA GLN A 42 17.13 2.17 -5.96
C GLN A 42 16.19 0.99 -5.70
N ALA A 43 16.65 -0.24 -5.99
CA ALA A 43 15.86 -1.45 -5.74
C ALA A 43 15.56 -1.65 -4.25
N ILE A 44 16.54 -1.40 -3.37
CA ILE A 44 16.38 -1.52 -1.93
C ILE A 44 15.34 -0.53 -1.41
N THR A 45 15.32 0.71 -1.91
CA THR A 45 14.33 1.70 -1.44
C THR A 45 12.92 1.30 -1.85
N PHE A 46 12.72 0.87 -3.10
CA PHE A 46 11.40 0.40 -3.55
C PHE A 46 10.89 -0.79 -2.75
N ILE A 47 11.76 -1.77 -2.47
CA ILE A 47 11.42 -2.97 -1.68
C ILE A 47 11.13 -2.59 -0.23
N ALA A 48 11.95 -1.73 0.39
CA ALA A 48 11.76 -1.31 1.77
C ALA A 48 10.44 -0.55 1.95
N TYR A 49 10.14 0.42 1.09
CA TYR A 49 8.88 1.15 1.11
C TYR A 49 7.69 0.24 0.78
N GLY A 50 7.88 -0.75 -0.09
CA GLY A 50 6.84 -1.74 -0.42
C GLY A 50 6.50 -2.63 0.76
N ALA A 51 7.52 -3.16 1.44
CA ALA A 51 7.35 -3.96 2.65
C ALA A 51 6.67 -3.16 3.77
N ALA A 52 7.10 -1.92 4.02
CA ALA A 52 6.48 -1.06 5.01
C ALA A 52 5.00 -0.80 4.69
N THR A 53 4.69 -0.51 3.42
CA THR A 53 3.30 -0.26 2.98
C THR A 53 2.45 -1.52 3.08
N ALA A 54 2.98 -2.70 2.77
CA ALA A 54 2.29 -3.98 2.93
C ALA A 54 1.98 -4.29 4.40
N VAL A 55 2.89 -3.99 5.33
CA VAL A 55 2.65 -4.16 6.78
C VAL A 55 1.53 -3.23 7.25
N LEU A 56 1.51 -1.97 6.80
CA LEU A 56 0.42 -1.05 7.11
C LEU A 56 -0.90 -1.52 6.49
N ALA A 57 -0.89 -1.92 5.22
CA ALA A 57 -2.08 -2.40 4.52
C ALA A 57 -2.68 -3.64 5.19
N THR A 58 -1.85 -4.59 5.63
CA THR A 58 -2.33 -5.79 6.35
C THR A 58 -2.83 -5.45 7.75
N ARG A 59 -2.18 -4.52 8.46
CA ARG A 59 -2.63 -4.05 9.78
C ARG A 59 -3.98 -3.33 9.72
N PHE A 60 -4.20 -2.47 8.72
CA PHE A 60 -5.44 -1.71 8.56
C PHE A 60 -6.55 -2.49 7.82
N ALA A 61 -6.24 -3.65 7.25
CA ALA A 61 -7.19 -4.46 6.49
C ALA A 61 -8.41 -4.84 7.34
N GLY A 62 -8.20 -5.24 8.60
CA GLY A 62 -9.29 -5.58 9.51
C GLY A 62 -10.25 -4.42 9.78
N ARG A 63 -9.76 -3.17 9.78
CA ARG A 63 -10.60 -1.98 10.01
C ARG A 63 -11.53 -1.70 8.83
N PHE A 64 -11.01 -1.81 7.62
CA PHE A 64 -11.74 -1.42 6.40
C PHE A 64 -12.49 -2.58 5.74
N LEU A 65 -12.07 -3.82 5.96
CA LEU A 65 -12.70 -5.02 5.39
C LEU A 65 -13.70 -5.69 6.34
N ALA A 66 -13.68 -5.42 7.65
CA ALA A 66 -14.61 -6.05 8.61
C ALA A 66 -15.97 -5.33 8.75
N THR A 67 -16.18 -4.20 8.09
CA THR A 67 -17.40 -3.38 8.23
C THR A 67 -18.71 -4.07 7.82
N ASP A 68 -18.69 -5.22 7.13
CA ASP A 68 -19.93 -5.87 6.64
C ASP A 68 -20.28 -7.18 7.35
N SER A 69 -19.49 -7.65 8.33
CA SER A 69 -19.86 -8.87 9.08
C SER A 69 -20.94 -8.63 10.15
N SER A 70 -21.45 -7.40 10.26
CA SER A 70 -22.38 -6.97 11.30
C SER A 70 -23.81 -6.71 10.80
N GLU A 71 -24.09 -6.83 9.49
CA GLU A 71 -25.45 -6.82 8.96
C GLU A 71 -25.97 -8.26 8.82
N THR A 72 -26.10 -8.98 9.93
CA THR A 72 -27.18 -9.98 10.03
C THR A 72 -28.37 -9.20 10.56
N PRO A 73 -29.40 -8.90 9.74
CA PRO A 73 -30.64 -8.34 10.26
C PRO A 73 -31.24 -9.37 11.19
N ASP A 74 -31.56 -8.96 12.41
CA ASP A 74 -32.58 -9.62 13.21
C ASP A 74 -33.83 -9.79 12.34
N GLN A 75 -34.13 -11.01 11.90
CA GLN A 75 -35.46 -11.41 11.44
C GLN A 75 -35.79 -12.82 11.97
N GLN A 76 -36.31 -12.78 13.20
CA GLN A 76 -37.56 -13.38 13.68
C GLN A 76 -37.89 -14.82 13.28
#